data_AF-A0A285MAV0-F1
#
_entry.id   AF-A0A285MAV0-F1
#
_cell.length_a   1.000
_cell.length_b   1.000
_cell.length_c   1.000
_cell.angle_alpha   90.00
_cell.angle_beta   90.00
_cell.angle_gamma   90.00
#
_symmetry.space_group_name_H-M   'P 1'
#
loop_
_entity.id
_entity.type
_entity.pdbx_description
1 polymer ?
#
loop_
_entity_poly.entity_id
_entity_poly.type
_entity_poly.pdbx_seq_one_letter_code
_entity_poly.pdbx_strand_id
1 'polypeptide(L)' 'MLKLTAIFFIVIAPTLAGIFALVPLTMYGTLDFDPMLFIAFVVAGVVLALPVSWYVAKRVDAAISKERPAATA' A
#
# COMPACT_ATOMS: atom_id res chain seq x y z
N MET A 1 1.16 11.35 13.03
CA MET A 1 1.62 10.83 11.72
C MET A 1 1.91 9.33 11.73
N LEU A 2 2.86 8.80 12.52
CA LEU A 2 3.20 7.35 12.50
C LEU A 2 2.02 6.40 12.75
N LYS A 3 1.12 6.73 13.69
CA LYS A 3 -0.11 5.93 13.92
C LYS A 3 -1.07 5.97 12.72
N LEU A 4 -1.22 7.13 12.07
CA LEU A 4 -2.05 7.28 10.88
C LEU A 4 -1.47 6.49 9.71
N THR A 5 -0.16 6.60 9.48
CA THR A 5 0.57 5.82 8.48
C THR A 5 0.45 4.31 8.74
N ALA A 6 0.55 3.86 9.99
CA ALA A 6 0.40 2.44 10.34
C ALA A 6 -1.01 1.91 10.04
N ILE A 7 -2.06 2.70 10.35
CA ILE A 7 -3.44 2.33 10.03
C ILE A 7 -3.63 2.22 8.51
N PHE A 8 -3.14 3.20 7.75
CA PHE A 8 -3.20 3.14 6.29
C PHE A 8 -2.35 2.02 5.70
N PHE A 9 -1.19 1.72 6.29
CA PHE A 9 -0.31 0.63 5.85
C PHE A 9 -0.98 -0.73 6.00
N ILE A 10 -1.75 -0.98 7.07
CA ILE A 10 -2.50 -2.24 7.27
C ILE A 10 -3.45 -2.53 6.11
N VAL A 11 -4.00 -1.50 5.46
CA VAL A 11 -4.92 -1.67 4.31
C VAL A 11 -4.16 -1.62 2.99
N ILE A 12 -3.22 -0.69 2.83
CA ILE A 12 -2.49 -0.44 1.59
C ILE A 12 -1.50 -1.57 1.27
N ALA A 13 -0.86 -2.15 2.30
CA ALA A 13 0.11 -3.21 2.10
C ALA A 13 -0.50 -4.50 1.51
N PRO A 14 -1.55 -5.11 2.10
CA PRO A 14 -2.15 -6.32 1.52
C PRO A 14 -2.88 -6.03 0.19
N THR A 15 -3.42 -4.83 -0.02
CA THR A 15 -4.06 -4.48 -1.30
C THR A 15 -3.04 -4.36 -2.44
N LEU A 16 -1.92 -3.66 -2.22
CA LEU A 16 -0.83 -3.62 -3.21
C LEU A 16 -0.20 -4.99 -3.40
N ALA A 17 0.09 -5.73 -2.33
CA ALA A 17 0.58 -7.10 -2.42
C ALA A 17 -0.33 -7.98 -3.28
N GLY A 18 -1.65 -7.91 -3.05
CA GLY A 18 -2.65 -8.63 -3.84
C GLY A 18 -2.70 -8.19 -5.31
N ILE A 19 -2.64 -6.90 -5.61
CA ILE A 19 -2.61 -6.40 -6.99
C ILE A 19 -1.35 -6.90 -7.72
N PHE A 20 -0.19 -6.84 -7.08
CA PHE A 20 1.04 -7.34 -7.67
C PHE A 20 1.06 -8.87 -7.81
N ALA A 21 0.41 -9.61 -6.90
CA ALA A 21 0.22 -11.05 -6.99
C ALA A 21 -0.56 -11.47 -8.24
N LEU A 22 -1.48 -10.63 -8.71
CA LEU A 22 -2.27 -10.92 -9.90
C LEU A 22 -1.46 -10.82 -11.20
N VAL A 23 -0.37 -10.06 -11.25
CA VAL A 23 0.46 -9.89 -12.45
C VAL A 23 1.04 -11.23 -12.97
N PRO A 24 1.75 -12.03 -12.17
CA PRO A 24 2.26 -13.32 -12.64
C PRO A 24 1.12 -14.31 -12.97
N LEU A 25 0.00 -14.24 -12.23
CA LEU A 25 -1.18 -15.09 -12.49
C LEU A 25 -1.87 -14.76 -13.83
N THR A 26 -1.86 -13.49 -14.25
CA THR A 26 -2.42 -13.08 -15.55
C THR A 26 -1.47 -13.34 -16.71
N MET A 27 -0.15 -13.30 -16.51
CA MET A 27 0.83 -13.53 -17.58
C MET A 27 1.09 -15.01 -17.88
N TYR A 28 1.19 -15.85 -16.84
CA TYR A 28 1.58 -17.26 -17.01
C TYR A 28 0.40 -18.24 -16.88
N GLY A 29 -0.77 -17.75 -16.46
CA GLY A 29 -1.93 -18.60 -16.19
C GLY A 29 -1.76 -19.45 -14.93
N THR A 30 -2.88 -19.88 -14.34
CA THR A 30 -2.89 -20.60 -13.05
C THR A 30 -2.28 -22.01 -13.10
N LEU A 31 -2.06 -22.57 -14.30
CA LEU A 31 -1.63 -23.96 -14.49
C LEU A 31 -0.09 -24.10 -14.66
N ASP A 32 0.60 -23.08 -15.18
CA ASP A 32 2.07 -22.98 -15.25
C ASP A 32 2.60 -21.99 -14.19
N PHE A 33 2.13 -22.17 -12.96
CA PHE A 33 2.45 -21.29 -11.85
C PHE A 33 3.90 -21.49 -11.39
N ASP A 34 4.74 -20.49 -11.63
CA ASP A 34 6.08 -20.42 -11.02
C ASP A 34 5.97 -19.73 -9.63
N PRO A 35 6.14 -20.48 -8.53
CA PRO A 35 5.95 -19.95 -7.17
C PRO A 35 6.97 -18.86 -6.84
N MET A 36 8.16 -18.92 -7.44
CA MET A 36 9.25 -18.01 -7.15
C MET A 36 9.00 -16.64 -7.76
N LEU A 37 8.48 -16.59 -9.00
CA LEU A 37 8.00 -15.35 -9.63
C LEU A 37 6.85 -14.74 -8.84
N PHE A 38 5.89 -15.56 -8.40
CA PHE A 38 4.76 -15.06 -7.60
C PHE A 38 5.21 -14.39 -6.32
N ILE A 39 6.06 -15.04 -5.53
CA ILE A 39 6.59 -14.49 -4.28
C ILE A 39 7.40 -13.22 -4.56
N ALA A 40 8.20 -13.18 -5.63
CA ALA A 40 8.97 -12.00 -6.00
C ALA A 40 8.07 -10.78 -6.27
N PHE A 41 6.97 -10.95 -7.01
CA PHE A 41 6.01 -9.88 -7.28
C PHE A 41 5.24 -9.44 -6.02
N VAL A 42 4.82 -10.38 -5.18
CA VAL A 42 4.17 -10.08 -3.89
C VAL A 42 5.09 -9.24 -3.00
N VAL A 43 6.34 -9.67 -2.84
CA VAL A 43 7.34 -8.95 -2.04
C VAL A 43 7.61 -7.57 -2.64
N ALA A 44 7.73 -7.45 -3.97
CA ALA A 44 7.87 -6.16 -4.65
C ALA A 44 6.68 -5.23 -4.36
N GLY A 45 5.45 -5.75 -4.35
CA GLY A 45 4.25 -5.00 -4.00
C GLY A 45 4.24 -4.50 -2.55
N VAL A 46 4.70 -5.33 -1.61
CA VAL A 46 4.86 -4.94 -0.19
C VAL A 46 5.95 -3.87 -0.03
N VAL A 47 7.07 -4.01 -0.72
CA VAL A 47 8.16 -3.02 -0.69
C VAL A 47 7.68 -1.68 -1.26
N LEU A 48 6.90 -1.68 -2.35
CA LEU A 48 6.28 -0.49 -2.91
C LEU A 48 5.18 0.11 -2.02
N ALA A 49 4.53 -0.70 -1.18
CA ALA A 49 3.54 -0.20 -0.24
C ALA A 49 4.12 0.71 0.85
N LEU A 50 5.40 0.57 1.19
CA LEU A 50 6.08 1.44 2.16
C LEU A 50 6.09 2.92 1.72
N PRO A 51 6.65 3.30 0.56
CA PRO A 51 6.63 4.69 0.11
C PRO A 51 5.21 5.19 -0.21
N VAL A 52 4.33 4.32 -0.74
CA VAL A 52 2.94 4.69 -1.08
C VAL A 52 2.15 5.04 0.18
N SER A 53 2.22 4.21 1.23
CA SER A 53 1.51 4.47 2.50
C SER A 53 1.98 5.77 3.17
N TRP A 54 3.27 6.10 3.09
CA TRP A 54 3.79 7.36 3.60
C TRP A 54 3.29 8.57 2.80
N TYR A 55 3.23 8.46 1.47
CA TYR A 55 2.70 9.51 0.60
C TYR A 55 1.21 9.76 0.85
N VAL A 56 0.41 8.69 0.97
CA VAL A 56 -1.02 8.78 1.28
C VAL A 56 -1.24 9.39 2.67
N ALA A 57 -0.49 8.95 3.68
CA ALA A 57 -0.59 9.49 5.02
C ALA A 57 -0.27 11.00 5.07
N LYS A 58 0.74 11.47 4.33
CA LYS A 58 1.05 12.91 4.20
C LYS A 58 -0.09 13.71 3.58
N ARG A 59 -0.70 13.18 2.51
CA ARG A 59 -1.83 13.84 1.84
C ARG A 59 -3.04 13.96 2.75
N VAL A 60 -3.35 12.91 3.51
CA VAL A 60 -4.46 12.90 4.45
C VAL A 60 -4.21 13.84 5.64
N ASP A 61 -3.01 13.82 6.22
CA ASP A 61 -2.64 14.72 7.32
C ASP A 61 -2.72 16.20 6.90
N ALA A 62 -2.30 16.52 5.68
CA ALA A 62 -2.42 17.86 5.10
C ALA A 62 -3.89 18.27 4.84
N ALA A 63 -4.75 17.33 4.43
CA ALA A 63 -6.18 17.59 4.25
C ALA A 63 -6.88 17.84 5.60
N ILE A 64 -6.63 16.98 6.59
CA ILE A 64 -7.19 17.11 7.94
C ILE A 64 -6.73 18.41 8.61
N SER A 65 -5.46 18.79 8.46
CA SER A 65 -4.92 20.03 9.01
C SER A 65 -5.55 21.28 8.38
N LYS A 66 -6.00 21.19 7.12
CA LYS A 66 -6.69 22.28 6.42
C LYS A 66 -8.12 22.48 6.94
N GLU A 67 -8.77 21.43 7.44
CA GLU A 67 -10.14 21.44 7.94
C GLU A 67 -10.26 21.73 9.44
N ARG A 68 -9.15 21.87 10.17
CA ARG A 68 -9.17 22.26 11.58
C ARG A 68 -8.98 23.79 11.66
N PRO A 69 -10.05 24.60 11.80
CA PRO A 69 -9.85 25.98 12.23
C PRO A 69 -9.16 25.90 13.60
N ALA A 70 -8.20 26.79 13.83
CA ALA A 70 -7.61 26.95 15.15
C ALA A 70 -8.75 26.99 16.18
N ALA A 71 -8.83 25.97 17.02
CA ALA A 71 -9.54 26.09 18.28
C ALA A 71 -8.69 27.08 19.10
N THR A 72 -8.88 28.37 18.82
CA THR A 72 -8.34 29.47 19.58
C THR A 72 -8.83 29.33 21.01
N ALA A 73 -7.84 29.44 21.89
CA ALA A 73 -7.91 29.39 23.34
C ALA A 73 -8.95 30.36 23.94
#